data_AF-A0A7X6XZ31-F1
#
_entry.id   AF-A0A7X6XZ31-F1
#
_cell.length_a   1.000
_cell.length_b   1.000
_cell.length_c   1.000
_cell.angle_alpha   90.00
_cell.angle_beta   90.00
_cell.angle_gamma   90.00
#
_symmetry.space_group_name_H-M   'P 1'
#
loop_
_entity.id
_entity.type
_entity.pdbx_description
1 polymer ?
#
loop_
_entity_poly.entity_id
_entity_poly.type
_entity_poly.pdbx_seq_one_letter_code
_entity_poly.pdbx_strand_id
1 'polypeptide(L)'
;MNKDMDEKMDENGQDEKINIYKLFRKTLSILSWSLIVIIMLVSIGTILNSYGIINFKYFNNYLIMQLTLLLGFLLWGIKLYFYSYRYPSYRKYSIIFFIFGFIQLVFLVSNVY
;
A
#
# COMPACT_ATOMS: atom_id res chain seq x y z
N MET A 1 3.05 -20.53 -43.82
CA MET A 1 3.11 -19.91 -42.48
C MET A 1 1.73 -19.34 -42.21
N ASN A 2 1.00 -19.89 -41.25
CA ASN A 2 -0.45 -19.79 -41.17
C ASN A 2 -0.86 -18.56 -40.35
N LYS A 3 -1.29 -17.49 -41.03
CA LYS A 3 -1.62 -16.19 -40.44
C LYS A 3 -2.68 -16.28 -39.33
N ASP A 4 -3.59 -17.25 -39.43
CA ASP A 4 -4.64 -17.50 -38.45
C ASP A 4 -4.13 -18.11 -37.13
N MET A 5 -2.94 -18.74 -37.13
CA MET A 5 -2.32 -19.23 -35.89
C MET A 5 -1.60 -18.11 -35.12
N ASP A 6 -0.95 -17.20 -35.83
CA ASP A 6 -0.27 -16.06 -35.21
C ASP A 6 -1.27 -15.11 -34.54
N GLU A 7 -2.41 -14.85 -35.20
CA GLU A 7 -3.47 -13.97 -34.68
C GLU A 7 -4.15 -14.54 -33.41
N LYS A 8 -4.39 -15.86 -33.36
CA LYS A 8 -4.93 -16.53 -32.16
C LYS A 8 -3.94 -16.60 -31.00
N MET A 9 -2.63 -16.64 -31.28
CA MET A 9 -1.61 -16.58 -30.23
C MET A 9 -1.51 -15.18 -29.62
N ASP A 10 -1.63 -14.12 -30.44
CA ASP A 10 -1.61 -12.74 -29.98
C ASP A 10 -2.86 -12.36 -29.16
N GLU A 11 -4.06 -12.84 -29.54
CA GLU A 11 -5.29 -12.62 -28.77
C GLU A 11 -5.23 -13.29 -27.38
N ASN A 12 -4.83 -14.56 -27.30
CA ASN A 12 -4.68 -15.26 -26.00
C ASN A 12 -3.65 -14.59 -25.09
N GLY A 13 -2.53 -14.11 -25.65
CA GLY A 13 -1.50 -13.42 -24.88
C GLY A 13 -1.92 -12.04 -24.36
N GLN A 14 -2.82 -11.34 -25.07
CA GLN A 14 -3.40 -10.09 -24.58
C GLN A 14 -4.44 -10.32 -23.47
N ASP A 15 -5.30 -11.33 -23.62
CA ASP A 15 -6.33 -11.66 -22.63
C ASP A 15 -5.74 -12.11 -21.29
N GLU A 16 -4.65 -12.87 -21.32
CA GLU A 16 -3.94 -13.29 -20.10
C GLU A 16 -3.35 -12.09 -19.35
N LYS A 17 -2.70 -11.15 -20.05
CA LYS A 17 -2.14 -9.92 -19.44
C LYS A 17 -3.23 -9.05 -18.81
N ILE A 18 -4.39 -8.92 -19.47
CA ILE A 18 -5.53 -8.17 -18.97
C ILE A 18 -6.06 -8.80 -17.67
N ASN A 19 -6.17 -10.13 -17.62
CA ASN A 19 -6.63 -10.86 -16.44
C ASN A 19 -5.67 -10.71 -15.26
N ILE A 20 -4.37 -10.88 -15.46
CA ILE A 20 -3.35 -10.73 -14.40
C ILE A 20 -3.40 -9.32 -13.82
N TYR A 21 -3.49 -8.30 -14.66
CA TYR A 21 -3.55 -6.91 -14.23
C TYR A 21 -4.83 -6.61 -13.42
N LYS A 22 -5.97 -7.17 -13.83
CA LYS A 22 -7.24 -7.03 -13.10
C LYS A 22 -7.18 -7.71 -11.74
N LEU A 23 -6.59 -8.89 -11.65
CA LEU A 23 -6.37 -9.64 -10.41
C LEU A 23 -5.46 -8.87 -9.46
N PHE A 24 -4.32 -8.38 -9.96
CA PHE A 24 -3.37 -7.57 -9.19
C PHE A 24 -4.02 -6.33 -8.58
N ARG A 25 -4.82 -5.59 -9.37
CA ARG A 25 -5.54 -4.41 -8.87
C ARG A 25 -6.56 -4.76 -7.79
N LYS A 26 -7.26 -5.89 -7.92
CA LYS A 26 -8.22 -6.36 -6.92
C LYS A 26 -7.52 -6.70 -5.60
N THR A 27 -6.43 -7.47 -5.67
CA THR A 27 -5.62 -7.84 -4.49
C THR A 27 -5.05 -6.61 -3.80
N LEU A 28 -4.47 -5.68 -4.57
CA LEU A 28 -3.90 -4.44 -4.04
C LEU A 28 -4.96 -3.57 -3.35
N SER A 29 -6.17 -3.51 -3.92
CA SER A 29 -7.28 -2.77 -3.33
C SER A 29 -7.70 -3.35 -1.98
N ILE A 30 -7.88 -4.68 -1.90
CA ILE A 30 -8.23 -5.38 -0.65
C ILE A 30 -7.15 -5.14 0.39
N LEU A 31 -5.88 -5.37 0.03
CA LEU A 31 -4.74 -5.22 0.92
C LEU A 31 -4.62 -3.78 1.46
N SER A 32 -4.88 -2.78 0.62
CA SER A 32 -4.85 -1.35 1.02
C SER A 32 -5.93 -1.00 2.02
N TRP A 33 -7.13 -1.55 1.84
CA TRP A 33 -8.25 -1.31 2.75
C TRP A 33 -8.08 -2.07 4.06
N SER A 34 -7.61 -3.32 4.01
CA SER A 34 -7.27 -4.09 5.21
C SER A 34 -6.20 -3.38 6.05
N LEU A 35 -5.19 -2.80 5.40
CA LEU A 35 -4.13 -2.08 6.10
C LEU A 35 -4.62 -0.81 6.80
N ILE A 36 -5.62 -0.10 6.26
CA ILE A 36 -6.25 1.03 6.95
C ILE A 36 -6.89 0.58 8.26
N VAL A 37 -7.61 -0.55 8.25
CA VAL A 37 -8.25 -1.08 9.46
C VAL A 37 -7.18 -1.41 10.51
N ILE A 38 -6.06 -2.01 10.09
CA ILE A 38 -4.93 -2.28 10.99
C ILE A 38 -4.35 -0.98 11.55
N ILE A 39 -4.13 0.04 10.72
CA ILE A 39 -3.62 1.35 11.17
C ILE A 39 -4.57 1.98 12.19
N MET A 40 -5.88 1.92 11.97
CA MET A 40 -6.86 2.43 12.93
C MET A 40 -6.76 1.72 14.28
N LEU A 41 -6.70 0.38 14.27
CA LEU A 41 -6.56 -0.41 15.51
C LEU A 41 -5.25 -0.10 16.25
N VAL A 42 -4.13 -0.01 15.52
CA VAL A 42 -2.83 0.34 16.09
C VAL A 42 -2.84 1.77 16.63
N SER A 43 -3.50 2.70 15.94
CA SER A 43 -3.64 4.09 16.39
C SER A 43 -4.41 4.17 17.71
N ILE A 44 -5.55 3.47 17.80
CA ILE A 44 -6.37 3.40 19.02
C ILE A 44 -5.56 2.76 20.16
N GLY A 45 -4.87 1.64 19.89
CA GLY A 45 -4.03 0.96 20.87
C GLY A 45 -2.89 1.85 21.38
N THR A 46 -2.26 2.60 20.48
CA THR A 46 -1.20 3.56 20.83
C THR A 46 -1.74 4.66 21.73
N ILE A 47 -2.87 5.26 21.39
CA ILE A 47 -3.52 6.31 22.19
C ILE A 47 -3.87 5.78 23.59
N LEU A 48 -4.53 4.63 23.67
CA LEU A 48 -4.89 4.00 24.96
C LEU A 48 -3.65 3.69 25.82
N ASN A 49 -2.55 3.30 25.19
CA ASN A 49 -1.28 3.06 25.87
C ASN A 49 -0.64 4.37 26.37
N SER A 50 -0.64 5.43 25.57
CA SER A 50 -0.12 6.75 25.95
C SER A 50 -0.90 7.38 27.11
N TYR A 51 -2.21 7.12 27.21
CA TYR A 51 -3.03 7.54 28.35
C TYR A 51 -2.95 6.61 29.58
N GLY A 52 -2.16 5.53 29.52
CA GLY A 52 -1.98 4.59 30.62
C GLY A 52 -3.19 3.70 30.92
N ILE A 53 -4.18 3.65 30.02
CA ILE A 53 -5.38 2.81 30.16
C ILE A 53 -5.01 1.34 29.93
N ILE A 54 -4.10 1.10 28.99
CA ILE A 54 -3.57 -0.22 28.67
C ILE A 54 -2.05 -0.11 28.73
N ASN A 55 -1.35 -1.16 29.19
CA ASN A 55 0.10 -1.14 29.31
C ASN A 55 0.69 -2.33 28.53
N PHE A 56 0.73 -2.20 27.21
CA PHE A 56 1.33 -3.20 26.32
C PHE A 56 2.73 -2.75 25.91
N LYS A 57 3.74 -3.55 26.27
CA LYS A 57 5.16 -3.29 25.92
C LYS A 57 5.39 -2.98 24.44
N TYR A 58 4.58 -3.57 23.56
CA TYR A 58 4.61 -3.37 22.12
C TYR A 58 4.28 -1.94 21.67
N PHE A 59 3.46 -1.21 22.43
CA PHE A 59 3.06 0.17 22.14
C PHE A 59 3.92 1.21 22.85
N ASN A 60 4.86 0.80 23.71
CA ASN A 60 5.67 1.72 24.51
C ASN A 60 6.69 2.50 23.69
N ASN A 61 7.12 1.98 22.54
CA ASN A 61 8.18 2.60 21.74
C ASN A 61 7.67 3.12 20.38
N TYR A 62 6.38 3.44 20.20
CA TYR A 62 5.73 3.92 18.96
C TYR A 62 6.11 3.21 17.63
N LEU A 63 6.90 2.15 17.68
CA LEU A 63 7.60 1.54 16.56
C LEU A 63 6.60 0.78 15.68
N ILE A 64 5.63 0.12 16.31
CA ILE A 64 4.55 -0.57 15.61
C ILE A 64 3.67 0.44 14.87
N MET A 65 3.42 1.61 15.46
CA MET A 65 2.69 2.69 14.83
C MET A 65 3.45 3.22 13.61
N GLN A 66 4.75 3.51 13.75
CA GLN A 66 5.57 3.97 12.63
C GLN A 66 5.69 2.92 11.51
N LEU A 67 5.90 1.65 11.84
CA LEU A 67 5.95 0.56 10.86
C LEU A 67 4.63 0.42 10.09
N THR A 68 3.50 0.44 10.79
CA THR A 68 2.19 0.33 10.13
C THR A 68 1.87 1.55 9.26
N LEU A 69 2.27 2.76 9.68
CA LEU A 69 2.16 3.96 8.86
C LEU A 69 3.08 3.89 7.63
N LEU A 70 4.34 3.46 7.79
CA LEU A 70 5.28 3.28 6.68
C LEU A 70 4.73 2.32 5.63
N LEU A 71 4.28 1.13 6.06
CA LEU A 71 3.66 0.16 5.17
C LEU A 71 2.39 0.73 4.53
N GLY A 72 1.58 1.46 5.31
CA GLY A 72 0.38 2.16 4.85
C GLY A 72 0.68 3.10 3.69
N PHE A 73 1.66 3.98 3.88
CA PHE A 73 2.04 4.99 2.89
C PHE A 73 2.62 4.36 1.62
N LEU A 74 3.48 3.34 1.75
CA LEU A 74 4.04 2.64 0.60
C LEU A 74 2.94 1.93 -0.22
N LEU A 75 2.05 1.20 0.46
CA LEU A 75 1.03 0.41 -0.20
C LEU A 75 -0.02 1.30 -0.89
N TRP A 76 -0.39 2.41 -0.25
CA TRP A 76 -1.24 3.42 -0.86
C TRP A 76 -0.55 4.17 -2.01
N GLY A 77 0.75 4.48 -1.87
CA GLY A 77 1.56 5.04 -2.94
C GLY A 77 1.55 4.17 -4.18
N ILE A 78 1.75 2.85 -4.02
CA ILE A 78 1.68 1.86 -5.10
C ILE A 78 0.27 1.80 -5.69
N LYS A 79 -0.78 1.69 -4.86
CA LYS A 79 -2.18 1.68 -5.33
C LYS A 79 -2.50 2.89 -6.19
N LEU A 80 -2.18 4.09 -5.71
CA LEU A 80 -2.43 5.34 -6.43
C LEU A 80 -1.61 5.44 -7.73
N TYR A 81 -0.38 4.91 -7.72
CA TYR A 81 0.45 4.81 -8.93
C TYR A 81 -0.24 3.96 -10.00
N PHE A 82 -0.72 2.77 -9.64
CA PHE A 82 -1.43 1.89 -10.57
C PHE A 82 -2.78 2.45 -11.04
N TYR A 83 -3.47 3.22 -10.20
CA TYR A 83 -4.69 3.92 -10.59
C TYR A 83 -4.42 5.11 -11.51
N SER A 84 -3.22 5.71 -11.43
CA SER A 84 -2.85 6.85 -12.25
C SER A 84 -2.80 6.56 -13.75
N TYR A 85 -2.63 5.28 -14.12
CA TYR A 85 -2.71 4.83 -15.51
C TYR A 85 -4.07 5.12 -16.15
N ARG A 86 -5.15 5.06 -15.36
CA ARG A 86 -6.51 5.39 -15.82
C ARG A 86 -6.89 6.84 -15.54
N TYR A 87 -6.33 7.42 -14.47
CA TYR A 87 -6.67 8.77 -14.01
C TYR A 87 -5.39 9.55 -13.65
N PRO A 88 -4.84 10.38 -14.55
CA PRO A 88 -3.51 10.97 -14.38
C PRO A 88 -3.37 11.85 -13.13
N SER A 89 -4.47 12.44 -12.64
CA SER A 89 -4.50 13.22 -11.39
C SER A 89 -4.01 12.43 -10.17
N TYR A 90 -4.20 11.10 -10.15
CA TYR A 90 -3.80 10.23 -9.03
C TYR A 90 -2.28 10.09 -8.90
N ARG A 91 -1.52 10.44 -9.95
CA ARG A 91 -0.04 10.39 -9.92
C ARG A 91 0.55 11.35 -8.90
N LYS A 92 -0.03 12.56 -8.77
CA LYS A 92 0.42 13.55 -7.77
C LYS A 92 0.25 13.03 -6.35
N TYR A 93 -0.89 12.41 -6.06
CA TYR A 93 -1.16 11.81 -4.76
C TYR A 93 -0.21 10.65 -4.46
N SER A 94 0.07 9.78 -5.44
CA SER A 94 1.05 8.70 -5.27
C SER A 94 2.42 9.23 -4.82
N ILE A 95 2.93 10.30 -5.44
CA ILE A 95 4.20 10.93 -5.07
C ILE A 95 4.17 11.44 -3.62
N ILE A 96 3.08 12.10 -3.22
CA ILE A 96 2.91 12.60 -1.85
C ILE A 96 2.98 11.44 -0.84
N PHE A 97 2.29 10.33 -1.13
CA PHE A 97 2.33 9.13 -0.29
C PHE A 97 3.74 8.54 -0.19
N PHE A 98 4.51 8.51 -1.27
CA PHE A 98 5.91 8.07 -1.22
C PHE A 98 6.80 9.02 -0.42
N ILE A 99 6.58 10.34 -0.49
CA ILE A 99 7.30 11.31 0.33
C ILE A 99 7.01 11.07 1.82
N PHE A 100 5.75 10.87 2.20
CA PHE A 100 5.40 10.55 3.59
C PHE A 100 6.00 9.21 4.03
N GLY A 101 5.96 8.18 3.17
CA GLY A 101 6.64 6.91 3.42
C GLY A 101 8.14 7.08 3.64
N PHE A 102 8.79 7.94 2.84
CA PHE A 102 10.21 8.24 3.01
C PHE A 102 10.51 8.96 4.33
N ILE A 103 9.69 9.95 4.71
CA ILE A 103 9.82 10.63 6.01
C ILE A 103 9.70 9.62 7.16
N GLN A 104 8.72 8.71 7.10
CA GLN A 104 8.57 7.65 8.10
C GLN A 104 9.78 6.70 8.14
N LEU A 105 10.35 6.37 6.99
CA LEU A 105 11.56 5.57 6.91
C LEU A 105 12.75 6.26 7.61
N VAL A 106 12.90 7.57 7.40
CA VAL A 106 13.95 8.37 8.05
C VAL A 106 13.79 8.38 9.56
N PHE A 107 12.58 8.57 10.08
CA PHE A 107 12.31 8.54 11.53
C PHE A 107 12.63 7.17 12.13
N LEU A 108 12.23 6.09 11.45
CA LEU A 108 12.48 4.73 11.88
C LEU A 108 13.98 4.42 11.94
N VAL A 109 14.76 4.78 10.91
CA VAL A 109 16.22 4.57 10.90
C VAL A 109 16.92 5.45 11.94
N SER A 110 16.39 6.64 12.22
CA SER A 110 16.94 7.54 13.23
C SER A 110 16.62 7.13 14.67
N ASN A 111 15.90 6.02 14.87
CA ASN A 111 15.36 5.61 16.18
C ASN A 111 14.55 6.71 16.88
N VAL A 112 13.90 7.58 16.10
CA VAL A 112 13.02 8.62 16.63
C VAL A 112 11.63 8.01 16.71
N TYR A 113 11.24 7.55 17.91
CA TYR A 113 9.95 6.93 18.16
C TYR A 113 9.13 7.71 19.18
#